data_AF-A0A5K0XFI6-F1
#
_entry.id   AF-A0A5K0XFI6-F1
#
_cell.length_a   1.000
_cell.length_b   1.000
_cell.length_c   1.000
_cell.angle_alpha   90.00
_cell.angle_beta   90.00
_cell.angle_gamma   90.00
#
_symmetry.space_group_name_H-M   'P 1'
#
loop_
_entity.id
_entity.type
_entity.pdbx_description
1 polymer ?
#
loop_
_entity_poly.entity_id
_entity_poly.type
_entity_poly.pdbx_seq_one_letter_code
_entity_poly.pdbx_strand_id
1 'polypeptide(L)' 'EENRARDLFYALWVPDLFMKRVWDDETWSLFCPNEAPGLADCWGEEFEALYTKYETE' A
#
# COMPACT_ATOMS: atom_id res chain seq x y z
N GLU A 1 -23.53 4.84 12.53
CA GLU A 1 -23.15 6.22 12.21
C GLU A 1 -21.69 6.53 12.56
N GLU A 2 -21.19 6.06 13.71
CA GLU A 2 -19.84 6.36 14.23
C GLU A 2 -18.64 6.00 13.31
N ASN A 3 -18.80 5.06 12.37
CA ASN A 3 -17.73 4.63 11.44
C ASN A 3 -17.94 5.14 10.00
N ARG A 4 -18.60 6.28 9.82
CA ARG A 4 -18.88 6.87 8.50
C ARG A 4 -18.53 8.36 8.51
N ALA A 5 -17.81 8.82 7.48
CA ALA A 5 -17.58 10.23 7.22
C ALA A 5 -18.11 10.58 5.82
N ARG A 6 -19.44 10.72 5.72
CA ARG A 6 -20.17 10.89 4.45
C ARG A 6 -19.87 12.20 3.72
N ASP A 7 -19.43 13.21 4.45
CA ASP A 7 -19.14 14.55 3.90
C ASP A 7 -17.69 14.69 3.38
N LEU A 8 -16.91 13.60 3.42
CA LEU A 8 -15.56 13.55 2.87
C LEU A 8 -15.52 12.87 1.50
N PHE A 9 -14.57 13.28 0.69
CA PHE A 9 -14.24 12.62 -0.57
C PHE A 9 -13.04 11.71 -0.37
N TYR A 10 -13.21 10.43 -0.68
CA TYR A 10 -12.15 9.43 -0.57
C TYR A 10 -11.46 9.24 -1.92
N ALA A 11 -10.14 9.18 -1.88
CA ALA A 11 -9.30 8.82 -3.02
C ALA A 11 -8.30 7.75 -2.57
N LEU A 12 -7.88 6.90 -3.51
CA LEU A 12 -6.85 5.90 -3.29
C LEU A 12 -5.58 6.32 -4.02
N TRP A 13 -4.46 6.25 -3.32
CA TRP A 13 -3.13 6.33 -3.93
C TRP A 13 -2.63 4.90 -4.15
N VAL A 14 -2.75 4.43 -5.39
CA VAL A 14 -2.52 3.03 -5.73
C VAL A 14 -1.16 2.88 -6.40
N PRO A 15 -0.21 2.12 -5.82
CA PRO A 15 1.06 1.83 -6.47
C PRO A 15 0.86 0.81 -7.60
N ASP A 16 1.71 0.87 -8.64
CA ASP A 16 1.66 -0.08 -9.77
C ASP A 16 1.76 -1.53 -9.31
N LEU A 17 2.54 -1.81 -8.27
CA LEU A 17 2.68 -3.13 -7.67
C LEU A 17 1.34 -3.72 -7.23
N PHE A 18 0.45 -2.91 -6.65
CA PHE A 18 -0.87 -3.38 -6.24
C PHE A 18 -1.66 -3.90 -7.44
N MET A 19 -1.65 -3.18 -8.56
CA MET A 19 -2.35 -3.58 -9.78
C MET A 19 -1.74 -4.83 -10.40
N LYS A 20 -0.40 -4.95 -10.41
CA LYS A 20 0.31 -6.16 -10.87
C LYS A 20 -0.15 -7.38 -10.07
N ARG A 21 -0.13 -7.30 -8.73
CA ARG A 21 -0.53 -8.41 -7.85
C ARG A 21 -1.99 -8.80 -7.99
N VAL A 22 -2.88 -7.84 -8.20
CA VAL A 22 -4.30 -8.13 -8.48
C VAL A 22 -4.47 -8.91 -9.79
N TRP A 23 -3.72 -8.57 -10.84
CA TRP A 23 -3.80 -9.29 -12.12
C TRP A 23 -3.22 -10.70 -12.04
N ASP A 24 -2.17 -10.87 -11.24
CA ASP A 24 -1.44 -12.14 -11.11
C ASP A 24 -1.97 -13.04 -9.97
N ASP A 25 -3.08 -12.65 -9.32
CA ASP A 25 -3.68 -13.35 -8.17
C ASP A 25 -2.69 -13.58 -7.01
N GLU A 26 -1.84 -12.58 -6.75
CA GLU A 26 -0.81 -12.63 -5.72
C GLU A 26 -1.29 -12.03 -4.39
N THR A 27 -0.58 -12.38 -3.32
CA THR A 27 -0.85 -11.86 -1.97
C THR A 27 -0.51 -10.38 -1.86
N TRP A 28 -1.33 -9.63 -1.14
CA TRP A 28 -1.04 -8.24 -0.76
C TRP A 28 -1.00 -8.08 0.76
N SER A 29 0.10 -7.54 1.27
CA SER A 29 0.35 -7.29 2.69
C SER A 29 -0.09 -5.90 3.12
N LEU A 30 -0.74 -5.81 4.29
CA LEU A 30 -1.15 -4.56 4.93
C LEU A 30 -0.19 -4.21 6.05
N PHE A 31 0.36 -3.00 6.03
CA PHE A 31 1.37 -2.55 6.98
C PHE A 31 0.90 -1.40 7.87
N CYS A 32 1.43 -1.34 9.09
CA CYS A 32 1.38 -0.15 9.93
C CYS A 32 2.52 0.80 9.50
N PRO A 33 2.27 2.08 9.21
CA PRO A 33 3.33 3.03 8.80
C PRO A 33 4.45 3.21 9.84
N ASN A 34 4.18 2.92 11.12
CA ASN A 34 5.19 2.96 12.18
C ASN A 34 6.14 1.76 12.13
N GLU A 35 5.67 0.62 11.62
CA GLU A 35 6.44 -0.63 11.52
C GLU A 35 7.14 -0.72 10.15
N ALA A 36 6.54 -0.16 9.10
CA ALA A 36 7.08 -0.09 7.73
C ALA A 36 7.21 1.37 7.25
N PRO A 37 8.14 2.15 7.80
CA PRO A 37 8.31 3.56 7.42
C PRO A 37 8.83 3.74 6.00
N GLY A 38 8.53 4.89 5.38
CA GLY A 38 9.08 5.29 4.08
C GLY A 38 8.31 4.79 2.85
N LEU A 39 7.34 3.87 3.00
CA LEU A 39 6.51 3.41 1.88
C LEU A 39 5.67 4.51 1.22
N ALA A 40 5.34 5.58 1.95
CA ALA A 40 4.61 6.73 1.40
C ALA A 40 5.51 7.79 0.75
N ASP A 41 6.83 7.71 0.95
CA ASP A 41 7.80 8.72 0.52
C ASP A 41 8.59 8.32 -0.73
N CYS A 42 8.41 7.09 -1.22
CA CYS A 42 9.05 6.55 -2.43
C CYS A 42 8.03 6.03 -3.44
N TRP A 43 8.47 5.78 -4.68
CA TRP A 43 7.63 5.33 -5.80
C TRP A 43 8.42 4.47 -6.79
N GLY A 44 7.70 3.80 -7.70
CA GLY A 44 8.32 2.95 -8.74
C GLY A 44 9.13 1.79 -8.15
N GLU A 45 10.30 1.52 -8.74
CA GLU A 45 11.15 0.39 -8.34
C GLU A 45 11.63 0.47 -6.87
N GLU A 46 11.84 1.68 -6.35
CA GLU A 46 12.24 1.88 -4.95
C GLU A 46 11.13 1.45 -3.99
N PHE A 47 9.87 1.78 -4.32
CA PHE A 47 8.70 1.32 -3.57
C PHE A 47 8.59 -0.21 -3.62
N GLU A 48 8.74 -0.80 -4.81
CA GLU A 48 8.63 -2.26 -4.97
C GLU A 48 9.69 -3.02 -4.16
N ALA A 49 10.94 -2.53 -4.17
CA ALA A 49 12.02 -3.11 -3.40
C ALA A 49 11.79 -2.98 -1.88
N LEU A 50 11.36 -1.80 -1.41
CA LEU A 50 11.12 -1.55 0.01
C LEU A 50 9.91 -2.35 0.53
N TYR A 51 8.83 -2.39 -0.24
CA TYR A 51 7.62 -3.15 0.10
C TYR A 51 7.93 -4.64 0.21
N THR A 52 8.61 -5.20 -0.78
CA THR A 52 8.98 -6.64 -0.78
C THR A 52 9.93 -6.97 0.37
N LYS A 53 10.83 -6.05 0.75
CA LYS A 53 11.68 -6.22 1.92
C LYS A 53 10.83 -6.40 3.19
N TYR A 54 9.85 -5.52 3.42
CA TYR A 54 8.98 -5.60 4.60
C TYR A 54 8.08 -6.84 4.62
N GLU A 55 7.76 -7.44 3.48
CA GLU A 55 7.01 -8.71 3.45
C GLU A 55 7.84 -9.93 3.89
N THR A 56 9.16 -9.81 3.91
CA THR A 56 10.08 -10.91 4.26
C THR A 56 10.61 -10.84 5.70
N GLU A 57 10.32 -9.75 6.41
CA GLU A 57 10.68 -9.56 7.83
C GLU A 57 9.62 -10.15 8.77
#